data_AF-A0A6P2K8R1-F1
#
_entry.id   AF-A0A6P2K8R1-F1
#
_cell.length_a   1.000
_cell.length_b   1.000
_cell.length_c   1.000
_cell.angle_alpha   90.00
_cell.angle_beta   90.00
_cell.angle_gamma   90.00
#
_symmetry.space_group_name_H-M   'P 1'
#
loop_
_entity.id
_entity.type
_entity.pdbx_description
1 polymer ?
#
loop_
_entity_poly.entity_id
_entity_poly.type
_entity_poly.pdbx_seq_one_letter_code
_entity_poly.pdbx_strand_id
1 'polypeptide(L)'
;MVGIRESGAGSVSPSARRRPGLSARAARRALRRTAGGQLADRPSGQGTSVIAAAVRGVEALAQSLALELRPIRVNVVAPGFVDTPLYDAFGPQARDAILGGAASSLPGGRVGRADEVGEAVAFLLGNRFMNAEILHIDGGGRLV
;
A
#
# COMPACT_ATOMS: atom_id res chain seq x y z
N MET A 1 10.45 -51.53 41.05
CA MET A 1 9.82 -51.39 39.72
C MET A 1 8.90 -50.16 39.78
N VAL A 2 9.36 -49.09 39.12
CA VAL A 2 8.75 -47.78 38.74
C VAL A 2 7.29 -47.54 39.18
N GLY A 3 6.86 -46.44 39.80
CA GLY A 3 7.39 -45.08 39.85
C GLY A 3 6.45 -44.06 39.17
N ILE A 4 5.62 -43.39 39.98
CA ILE A 4 5.13 -42.00 39.86
C ILE A 4 3.88 -41.70 38.98
N ARG A 5 2.92 -41.02 39.63
CA ARG A 5 1.74 -40.28 39.11
C ARG A 5 2.14 -38.92 38.52
N GLU A 6 1.52 -38.51 37.42
CA GLU A 6 1.22 -37.11 37.00
C GLU A 6 0.01 -37.24 36.03
N SER A 7 -1.25 -36.91 36.36
CA SER A 7 -1.90 -35.59 36.44
C SER A 7 -1.62 -34.69 35.22
N GLY A 8 -2.64 -34.45 34.38
CA GLY A 8 -2.56 -33.43 33.32
C GLY A 8 -3.62 -33.54 32.24
N ALA A 9 -4.87 -33.22 32.57
CA ALA A 9 -5.94 -33.01 31.59
C ALA A 9 -5.65 -31.76 30.74
N GLY A 10 -5.43 -31.95 29.44
CA GLY A 10 -5.33 -30.88 28.45
C GLY A 10 -6.62 -30.75 27.65
N SER A 11 -7.58 -30.01 28.20
CA SER A 11 -8.85 -29.67 27.56
C SER A 11 -8.64 -28.79 26.32
N VAL A 12 -9.10 -29.25 25.16
CA VAL A 12 -9.18 -28.47 23.92
C VAL A 12 -10.24 -27.37 24.11
N SER A 13 -9.80 -26.11 24.16
CA SER A 13 -10.68 -24.95 24.39
C SER A 13 -11.42 -24.53 23.11
N PRO A 14 -12.77 -24.42 23.13
CA PRO A 14 -13.55 -23.92 22.01
C PRO A 14 -13.60 -22.39 22.08
N SER A 15 -12.72 -21.71 21.36
CA SER A 15 -12.92 -20.27 21.12
C SER A 15 -12.62 -19.88 19.67
N ALA A 16 -13.49 -20.34 18.77
CA ALA A 16 -13.77 -19.63 17.52
C ALA A 16 -14.45 -18.29 17.87
N ARG A 17 -13.64 -17.34 18.34
CA ARG A 17 -14.09 -15.96 18.59
C ARG A 17 -14.30 -15.30 17.24
N ARG A 18 -15.58 -15.09 16.90
CA ARG A 18 -16.07 -14.24 15.80
C ARG A 18 -15.15 -13.03 15.60
N ARG A 19 -14.60 -12.88 14.40
CA ARG A 19 -13.87 -11.66 13.98
C ARG A 19 -14.83 -10.47 14.13
N PRO A 20 -14.58 -9.50 15.03
CA PRO A 20 -15.40 -8.30 15.05
C PRO A 20 -15.06 -7.50 13.80
N GLY A 21 -16.08 -7.23 12.98
CA GLY A 21 -15.94 -6.33 11.84
C GLY A 21 -15.33 -5.01 12.29
N LEU A 22 -14.28 -4.59 11.61
CA LEU A 22 -13.67 -3.26 11.80
C LEU A 22 -14.78 -2.22 11.71
N SER A 23 -15.13 -1.59 12.83
CA SER A 23 -16.11 -0.52 12.79
C SER A 23 -15.54 0.62 11.93
N ALA A 24 -16.36 1.14 11.03
CA ALA A 24 -15.98 2.23 10.12
C ALA A 24 -15.42 3.46 10.86
N ARG A 25 -15.70 3.59 12.17
CA ARG A 25 -15.24 4.66 13.05
C ARG A 25 -13.79 4.45 13.55
N ALA A 26 -13.36 3.22 13.79
CA ALA A 26 -11.98 2.90 14.18
C ALA A 26 -11.00 3.05 13.00
N ALA A 27 -11.44 2.69 11.79
CA ALA A 27 -10.67 2.90 10.55
C ALA A 27 -10.49 4.40 10.22
N ARG A 28 -11.46 5.25 10.58
CA ARG A 28 -11.45 6.70 10.29
C ARG A 28 -10.55 7.53 11.20
N ARG A 29 -10.26 7.08 12.43
CA ARG A 29 -9.38 7.81 13.35
C ARG A 29 -7.88 7.59 13.07
N ALA A 30 -7.55 6.71 12.13
CA ALA A 30 -6.21 6.17 11.93
C ALA A 30 -5.58 6.48 10.56
N LEU A 31 -6.16 7.34 9.72
CA LEU A 31 -5.75 7.39 8.31
C LEU A 31 -5.72 8.80 7.72
N ARG A 32 -4.51 9.37 7.57
CA ARG A 32 -4.21 10.37 6.54
C ARG A 32 -3.48 9.63 5.42
N ARG A 33 -4.11 9.55 4.24
CA ARG A 33 -3.54 8.93 3.05
C ARG A 33 -2.68 9.96 2.32
N THR A 34 -1.47 9.56 1.97
CA THR A 34 -0.59 10.35 1.10
C THR A 34 -0.06 9.38 0.03
N ALA A 35 -0.20 9.73 -1.25
CA ALA A 35 0.18 8.86 -2.36
C ALA A 35 1.65 9.11 -2.75
N GLY A 36 2.48 8.07 -2.67
CA GLY A 36 3.83 8.03 -3.22
C GLY A 36 3.79 7.59 -4.69
N GLY A 37 4.92 7.47 -5.40
CA GLY A 37 4.85 7.00 -6.79
C GLY A 37 6.18 6.81 -7.52
N GLN A 38 6.15 5.94 -8.52
CA GLN A 38 7.28 5.48 -9.33
C GLN A 38 8.20 6.60 -9.87
N LEU A 39 7.63 7.78 -10.20
CA LEU A 39 8.38 8.90 -10.76
C LEU A 39 9.45 9.47 -9.82
N ALA A 40 9.32 9.22 -8.53
CA ALA A 40 10.25 9.71 -7.54
C ALA A 40 11.40 8.74 -7.27
N ASP A 41 11.18 7.43 -7.43
CA ASP A 41 12.23 6.41 -7.38
C ASP A 41 13.02 6.34 -8.70
N ARG A 42 12.34 6.57 -9.83
CA ARG A 42 12.94 6.55 -11.17
C ARG A 42 12.46 7.74 -11.99
N PRO A 43 13.16 8.88 -11.92
CA PRO A 43 12.83 10.07 -12.72
C PRO A 43 12.95 9.77 -14.21
N SER A 44 11.89 10.03 -14.97
CA SER A 44 11.80 9.67 -16.39
C SER A 44 12.29 10.76 -17.35
N GLY A 45 13.10 11.72 -16.86
CA GLY A 45 13.71 12.79 -17.66
C GLY A 45 13.11 14.19 -17.41
N GLN A 46 13.29 15.08 -18.39
CA GLN A 46 12.95 16.51 -18.28
C GLN A 46 11.45 16.71 -17.98
N GLY A 47 11.13 17.69 -17.12
CA GLY A 47 9.74 18.03 -16.77
C GLY A 47 9.14 17.25 -15.59
N THR A 48 9.83 16.25 -15.04
CA THR A 48 9.32 15.43 -13.92
C THR A 48 9.84 15.84 -12.54
N SER A 49 10.74 16.82 -12.45
CA SER A 49 11.39 17.21 -11.20
C SER A 49 10.42 17.68 -10.12
N VAL A 50 9.44 18.52 -10.49
CA VAL A 50 8.46 19.07 -9.53
C VAL A 50 7.59 17.96 -8.95
N ILE A 51 7.09 17.04 -9.80
CA ILE A 51 6.24 15.95 -9.33
C ILE A 51 7.05 14.93 -8.53
N ALA A 52 8.29 14.62 -8.92
CA ALA A 52 9.17 13.73 -8.16
C ALA A 52 9.47 14.30 -6.77
N ALA A 53 9.77 15.60 -6.67
CA ALA A 53 9.99 16.27 -5.40
C ALA A 53 8.74 16.28 -4.53
N ALA A 54 7.57 16.56 -5.10
CA ALA A 54 6.30 16.54 -4.37
C ALA A 54 6.00 15.15 -3.79
N VAL A 55 6.23 14.10 -4.58
CA VAL A 55 6.03 12.70 -4.18
C VAL A 55 7.00 12.29 -3.05
N ARG A 56 8.30 12.60 -3.15
CA ARG A 56 9.23 12.38 -2.04
C ARG A 56 8.87 13.18 -0.79
N GLY A 57 8.40 14.42 -0.97
CA GLY A 57 7.96 15.27 0.14
C GLY A 57 6.78 14.66 0.90
N VAL A 58 5.85 14.04 0.18
CA VAL A 58 4.74 13.26 0.74
C VAL A 58 5.23 12.08 1.58
N GLU A 59 6.21 11.34 1.09
CA GLU A 59 6.80 10.19 1.80
C GLU A 59 7.51 10.62 3.09
N ALA A 60 8.34 11.66 3.01
CA ALA A 60 9.01 12.24 4.17
C ALA A 60 8.00 12.76 5.20
N LEU A 61 6.94 13.46 4.74
CA LEU A 61 5.87 13.95 5.60
C LEU A 61 5.18 12.81 6.35
N ALA A 62 4.91 11.68 5.69
CA ALA A 62 4.28 10.53 6.34
C ALA A 62 5.12 9.97 7.49
N GLN A 63 6.45 9.93 7.35
CA GLN A 63 7.36 9.48 8.41
C GLN A 63 7.34 10.43 9.60
N SER A 64 7.39 11.75 9.38
CA SER A 64 7.26 12.75 10.46
C SER A 64 5.90 12.64 11.16
N LEU A 65 4.81 12.53 10.40
CA LEU A 65 3.46 12.39 10.96
C LEU A 65 3.29 11.11 11.78
N ALA A 66 3.98 10.02 11.44
CA ALA A 66 3.96 8.79 12.23
C ALA A 66 4.54 9.00 13.64
N LEU A 67 5.44 9.97 13.83
CA LEU A 67 5.99 10.37 15.12
C LEU A 67 5.09 11.37 15.85
N GLU A 68 4.57 12.37 15.13
CA GLU A 68 3.76 13.46 15.69
C GLU A 68 2.35 13.00 16.12
N LEU A 69 1.75 12.05 15.39
CA LEU A 69 0.35 11.66 15.59
C LEU A 69 0.16 10.43 16.48
N ARG A 70 1.18 10.01 17.23
CA ARG A 70 1.11 8.80 18.08
C ARG A 70 -0.14 8.82 18.99
N PRO A 71 -0.88 7.69 19.11
CA PRO A 71 -0.57 6.34 18.62
C PRO A 71 -1.09 6.04 17.19
N ILE A 72 -1.45 7.04 16.39
CA ILE A 72 -1.94 6.85 15.02
C ILE A 72 -0.78 6.38 14.13
N ARG A 73 -1.05 5.37 13.30
CA ARG A 73 -0.12 4.89 12.28
C ARG A 73 -0.30 5.68 10.99
N VAL A 74 0.80 5.99 10.32
CA VAL A 74 0.80 6.67 9.02
C VAL A 74 1.65 5.85 8.07
N ASN A 75 1.11 5.51 6.91
CA ASN A 75 1.80 4.74 5.87
C ASN A 75 1.43 5.31 4.50
N VAL A 76 2.27 5.06 3.52
CA VAL A 76 2.14 5.51 2.13
C VAL A 76 1.98 4.30 1.22
N VAL A 77 1.11 4.43 0.21
CA VAL A 77 1.06 3.51 -0.92
C VAL A 77 1.66 4.22 -2.12
N ALA A 78 2.64 3.59 -2.76
CA ALA A 78 3.37 4.09 -3.92
C ALA A 78 3.06 3.23 -5.15
N PRO A 79 1.97 3.52 -5.89
CA PRO A 79 1.66 2.82 -7.12
C PRO A 79 2.53 3.23 -8.30
N GLY A 80 2.61 2.33 -9.28
CA GLY A 80 3.12 2.60 -10.62
C GLY A 80 1.99 3.03 -11.56
N PHE A 81 2.05 2.61 -12.82
CA PHE A 81 0.94 2.82 -13.76
C PHE A 81 -0.28 1.99 -13.37
N VAL A 82 -1.41 2.66 -13.13
CA VAL A 82 -2.66 2.04 -12.72
C VAL A 82 -3.77 2.56 -13.63
N ASP A 83 -4.51 1.68 -14.27
CA ASP A 83 -5.68 2.08 -15.06
C ASP A 83 -6.73 2.73 -14.14
N THR A 84 -6.90 4.03 -14.31
CA THR A 84 -7.84 4.86 -13.57
C THR A 84 -8.41 5.95 -14.49
N PRO A 85 -9.56 6.56 -14.14
CA PRO A 85 -10.13 7.68 -14.91
C PRO A 85 -9.22 8.91 -15.03
N LEU A 86 -8.09 8.96 -14.30
CA LEU A 86 -7.06 9.99 -14.45
C LEU A 86 -6.60 10.13 -15.91
N TYR A 87 -6.52 9.02 -16.64
CA TYR A 87 -6.04 9.03 -18.02
C TYR A 87 -7.10 9.46 -19.04
N ASP A 88 -8.38 9.50 -18.67
CA ASP A 88 -9.47 9.88 -19.58
C ASP A 88 -9.35 11.36 -20.00
N ALA A 89 -8.71 12.19 -19.16
CA ALA A 89 -8.44 13.59 -19.44
C ALA A 89 -7.56 13.83 -20.68
N PHE A 90 -6.80 12.82 -21.12
CA PHE A 90 -5.95 12.90 -22.31
C PHE A 90 -6.67 12.46 -23.60
N GLY A 91 -7.91 11.98 -23.49
CA GLY A 91 -8.66 11.40 -24.60
C GLY A 91 -8.28 9.93 -24.88
N PRO A 92 -9.15 9.18 -25.58
CA PRO A 92 -9.05 7.72 -25.67
C PRO A 92 -7.76 7.23 -26.35
N GLN A 93 -7.34 7.89 -27.43
CA GLN A 93 -6.13 7.50 -28.17
C GLN A 93 -4.85 7.69 -27.33
N ALA A 94 -4.74 8.83 -26.63
CA ALA A 94 -3.58 9.09 -25.79
C ALA A 94 -3.56 8.20 -24.55
N ARG A 95 -4.73 7.97 -23.94
CA ARG A 95 -4.89 7.02 -22.83
C ARG A 95 -4.36 5.64 -23.21
N ASP A 96 -4.82 5.10 -24.33
CA ASP A 96 -4.44 3.76 -24.77
C ASP A 96 -2.96 3.68 -25.12
N ALA A 97 -2.40 4.73 -25.74
CA ALA A 97 -0.96 4.82 -26.00
C ALA A 97 -0.13 4.85 -24.72
N ILE A 98 -0.53 5.64 -23.71
CA ILE A 98 0.17 5.75 -22.43
C ILE A 98 0.12 4.42 -21.67
N LEU A 99 -1.08 3.85 -21.50
CA LEU A 99 -1.26 2.61 -20.74
C LEU A 99 -0.68 1.40 -21.46
N GLY A 100 -0.80 1.32 -22.78
CA GLY A 100 -0.19 0.26 -23.59
C GLY A 100 1.33 0.33 -23.61
N GLY A 101 1.89 1.55 -23.73
CA GLY A 101 3.33 1.78 -23.62
C GLY A 101 3.87 1.39 -22.26
N ALA A 102 3.20 1.80 -21.18
CA ALA A 102 3.54 1.42 -19.83
C ALA A 102 3.46 -0.11 -19.62
N ALA A 103 2.38 -0.75 -20.07
CA ALA A 103 2.25 -2.21 -19.98
C ALA A 103 3.42 -2.94 -20.64
N SER A 104 3.89 -2.45 -21.79
CA SER A 104 4.97 -3.06 -22.57
C SER A 104 6.34 -2.92 -21.92
N SER A 105 6.57 -1.87 -21.11
CA SER A 105 7.85 -1.68 -20.41
C SER A 105 7.91 -2.39 -19.06
N LEU A 106 6.78 -2.68 -18.43
CA LEU A 106 6.72 -3.31 -17.12
C LEU A 106 7.11 -4.80 -17.18
N PRO A 107 7.86 -5.33 -16.19
CA PRO A 107 8.20 -6.75 -16.13
C PRO A 107 6.99 -7.69 -16.16
N GLY A 108 5.86 -7.23 -15.60
CA GLY A 108 4.59 -7.97 -15.58
C GLY A 108 3.76 -7.86 -16.86
N GLY A 109 4.19 -7.08 -17.86
CA GLY A 109 3.50 -6.94 -19.15
C GLY A 109 2.11 -6.29 -19.08
N ARG A 110 1.77 -5.65 -17.95
CA ARG A 110 0.47 -5.02 -17.72
C ARG A 110 0.56 -3.88 -16.72
N VAL A 111 -0.38 -2.95 -16.82
CA VAL A 111 -0.64 -1.93 -15.79
C VAL A 111 -1.46 -2.52 -14.63
N GLY A 112 -1.41 -1.85 -13.47
CA GLY A 112 -2.25 -2.18 -12.32
C GLY A 112 -3.70 -1.74 -12.49
N ARG A 113 -4.57 -2.22 -11.60
CA ARG A 113 -5.98 -1.81 -11.47
C ARG A 113 -6.22 -1.09 -10.14
N ALA A 114 -7.23 -0.22 -10.10
CA ALA A 114 -7.59 0.52 -8.89
C ALA A 114 -7.87 -0.39 -7.67
N ASP A 115 -8.46 -1.56 -7.90
CA ASP A 115 -8.75 -2.53 -6.83
C ASP A 115 -7.48 -3.08 -6.17
N GLU A 116 -6.40 -3.27 -6.95
CA GLU A 116 -5.10 -3.73 -6.42
C GLU A 116 -4.46 -2.67 -5.50
N VAL A 117 -4.70 -1.38 -5.79
CA VAL A 117 -4.35 -0.29 -4.87
C VAL A 117 -5.19 -0.36 -3.60
N GLY A 118 -6.48 -0.68 -3.74
CA GLY A 118 -7.39 -0.91 -2.61
C GLY A 118 -6.95 -2.05 -1.70
N GLU A 119 -6.48 -3.16 -2.27
CA GLU A 119 -5.92 -4.31 -1.54
C GLU A 119 -4.67 -3.92 -0.74
N ALA A 120 -3.76 -3.13 -1.34
CA ALA A 120 -2.58 -2.63 -0.63
C ALA A 120 -2.94 -1.74 0.57
N VAL A 121 -3.96 -0.90 0.42
CA VAL A 121 -4.49 -0.10 1.53
C VAL A 121 -5.09 -1.02 2.62
N ALA A 122 -5.89 -2.02 2.23
CA ALA A 122 -6.46 -2.97 3.17
C ALA A 122 -5.38 -3.76 3.93
N PHE A 123 -4.28 -4.12 3.26
CA PHE A 123 -3.12 -4.76 3.86
C PHE A 123 -2.45 -3.87 4.93
N LEU A 124 -2.16 -2.61 4.62
CA LEU A 124 -1.58 -1.64 5.58
C LEU A 124 -2.51 -1.36 6.78
N LEU A 125 -3.82 -1.38 6.55
CA LEU A 125 -4.82 -1.26 7.62
C LEU A 125 -4.84 -2.51 8.51
N GLY A 126 -4.76 -3.70 7.92
CA GLY A 126 -4.80 -4.98 8.61
C GLY A 126 -3.52 -5.29 9.39
N ASN A 127 -2.35 -4.88 8.88
CA ASN A 127 -1.09 -5.07 9.58
C ASN A 127 -0.88 -3.99 10.65
N ARG A 128 -1.14 -4.36 11.89
CA ARG A 128 -1.10 -3.43 13.04
C ARG A 128 0.31 -3.01 13.46
N PHE A 129 1.36 -3.67 12.96
CA PHE A 129 2.74 -3.34 13.29
C PHE A 129 3.42 -2.46 12.25
N MET A 130 2.84 -2.33 11.05
CA MET A 130 3.37 -1.43 10.00
C MET A 130 3.08 0.02 10.32
N ASN A 131 4.14 0.83 10.40
CA ASN A 131 4.06 2.26 10.60
C ASN A 131 5.23 2.95 9.88
N ALA A 132 4.99 4.15 9.37
CA ALA A 132 5.95 4.94 8.58
C ALA A 132 6.46 4.21 7.31
N GLU A 133 5.70 3.24 6.80
CA GLU A 133 6.12 2.42 5.65
C GLU A 133 5.68 3.04 4.31
N ILE A 134 6.50 2.86 3.27
CA ILE A 134 6.21 3.23 1.88
C ILE A 134 6.05 1.95 1.06
N LEU A 135 4.80 1.51 0.91
CA LEU A 135 4.49 0.27 0.22
C LEU A 135 4.40 0.48 -1.29
N HIS A 136 5.36 -0.07 -2.02
CA HIS A 136 5.41 -0.02 -3.47
C HIS A 136 4.54 -1.11 -4.10
N ILE A 137 3.66 -0.72 -5.01
CA ILE A 137 2.78 -1.62 -5.80
C ILE A 137 2.78 -1.16 -7.27
N ASP A 138 3.92 -1.35 -7.92
CA ASP A 138 4.27 -0.70 -9.18
C ASP A 138 4.60 -1.68 -10.32
N GLY A 139 4.34 -2.98 -10.11
CA GLY A 139 4.65 -4.02 -11.10
C GLY A 139 6.14 -4.15 -11.41
N GLY A 140 7.03 -3.56 -10.59
CA GLY A 140 8.47 -3.51 -10.84
C GLY A 140 8.92 -2.34 -11.72
N GLY A 141 8.03 -1.41 -12.08
CA GLY A 141 8.35 -0.31 -12.98
C GLY A 141 9.41 0.66 -12.48
N ARG A 142 9.67 0.73 -11.17
CA ARG A 142 10.80 1.51 -10.65
C ARG A 142 12.18 0.94 -11.00
N LEU A 143 12.25 -0.29 -11.51
CA LEU A 143 13.50 -1.00 -11.80
C LEU A 143 13.86 -1.07 -13.29
N VAL A 144 12.97 -0.66 -14.19
CA VAL A 144 13.12 -0.83 -15.65
C VAL A 144 12.86 0.45 -16.44
#